data_AF-A0A2D4N9A9-F1
#
_entry.id   AF-A0A2D4N9A9-F1
#
_cell.length_a   1.000
_cell.length_b   1.000
_cell.length_c   1.000
_cell.angle_alpha   90.00
_cell.angle_beta   90.00
_cell.angle_gamma   90.00
#
_symmetry.space_group_name_H-M   'P 1'
#
loop_
_entity.id
_entity.type
_entity.pdbx_description
1 polymer ?
#
loop_
_entity_poly.entity_id
_entity_poly.type
_entity_poly.pdbx_seq_one_letter_code
_entity_poly.pdbx_strand_id
1 'polypeptide(L)'
;VVGACWQGGDQRMAQFFRGNLAGLTIRSGKLESKKVIDCLYTCKEGLDLPTTDGTAKGLKIHMNPSQSALSLEGDDLERFDKTMQRISYVNSRQFPTPGIRRIKITSTVKCADNEACIAIPLVEGYIMVLQPEEPKISLSGINHFARSSSEFESPEGVSLFPELRIISTITREVEPEGEGEEDPTVQESLVSEEIMHNLD
;
A
#
# COMPACT_ATOMS: atom_id res chain seq x y z
N VAL A 1 14.13 -3.44 -25.14
CA VAL A 1 12.69 -3.73 -25.34
C VAL A 1 12.25 -4.69 -24.25
N VAL A 2 11.16 -4.39 -23.54
CA VAL A 2 10.67 -5.25 -22.46
C VAL A 2 9.78 -6.33 -23.07
N GLY A 3 10.09 -7.59 -22.79
CA GLY A 3 9.32 -8.74 -23.26
C GLY A 3 9.36 -8.97 -24.78
N ALA A 4 10.43 -8.55 -25.48
CA ALA A 4 10.69 -8.97 -26.85
C ALA A 4 11.92 -9.89 -26.90
N CYS A 5 11.92 -10.82 -27.85
CA CYS A 5 13.03 -11.73 -28.12
C CYS A 5 13.90 -11.18 -29.26
N TRP A 6 15.21 -11.18 -29.09
CA TRP A 6 16.14 -10.84 -30.17
C TRP A 6 16.27 -12.02 -31.14
N GLN A 7 15.89 -11.81 -32.40
CA GLN A 7 16.01 -12.82 -33.44
C GLN A 7 17.29 -12.57 -34.24
N GLY A 8 18.36 -13.30 -33.86
CA GLY A 8 19.70 -13.09 -34.42
C GLY A 8 19.80 -13.29 -35.93
N GLY A 9 19.00 -14.19 -36.52
CA GLY A 9 19.00 -14.43 -37.97
C GLY A 9 18.43 -13.27 -38.80
N ASP A 10 17.45 -12.55 -38.25
CA ASP A 10 16.76 -11.43 -38.92
C ASP A 10 17.29 -10.07 -38.47
N GLN A 11 18.26 -10.05 -37.54
CA GLN A 11 18.78 -8.84 -36.87
C GLN A 11 17.68 -7.89 -36.37
N ARG A 12 16.57 -8.44 -35.88
CA ARG A 12 15.42 -7.67 -35.40
C ARG A 12 14.86 -8.23 -34.11
N MET A 13 14.13 -7.39 -33.39
CA MET A 13 13.31 -7.83 -32.26
C MET A 13 12.01 -8.47 -32.78
N ALA A 14 11.62 -9.59 -32.18
CA ALA A 14 10.39 -10.33 -32.46
C ALA A 14 9.70 -10.73 -31.14
N GLN A 15 8.53 -11.38 -31.23
CA GLN A 15 7.79 -11.91 -30.06
C GLN A 15 7.55 -10.87 -28.95
N PHE A 16 7.08 -9.68 -29.33
CA PHE A 16 6.77 -8.60 -28.40
C PHE A 16 5.72 -9.02 -27.37
N PHE A 17 5.88 -8.55 -26.13
CA PHE A 17 4.87 -8.64 -25.09
C PHE A 17 3.56 -8.01 -25.57
N ARG A 18 2.45 -8.73 -25.34
CA ARG A 18 1.09 -8.29 -25.66
C ARG A 18 0.26 -8.30 -24.40
N GLY A 19 0.03 -7.13 -23.83
CA GLY A 19 -0.73 -6.95 -22.61
C GLY A 19 -0.47 -5.56 -22.01
N ASN A 20 -0.97 -5.35 -20.79
CA ASN A 20 -0.75 -4.12 -20.04
C ASN A 20 0.33 -4.34 -18.98
N LEU A 21 1.21 -3.37 -18.81
CA LEU A 21 2.20 -3.32 -17.72
C LEU A 21 1.96 -2.03 -16.92
N ALA A 22 2.02 -2.14 -15.61
CA ALA A 22 2.01 -1.00 -14.69
C ALA A 22 3.08 -1.22 -13.61
N GLY A 23 3.66 -0.14 -13.09
CA GLY A 23 4.64 -0.22 -12.00
C GLY A 23 5.98 -0.88 -12.36
N LEU A 24 6.42 -0.80 -13.62
CA LEU A 24 7.71 -1.36 -14.05
C LEU A 24 8.87 -0.42 -13.73
N THR A 25 9.82 -0.90 -12.95
CA THR A 25 11.10 -0.22 -12.68
C THR A 25 12.25 -1.10 -13.14
N ILE A 26 13.15 -0.58 -14.00
CA ILE A 26 14.33 -1.31 -14.50
C ILE A 26 15.59 -0.59 -14.04
N ARG A 27 16.51 -1.32 -13.42
CA ARG A 27 17.85 -0.82 -13.07
C ARG A 27 18.91 -1.61 -13.81
N SER A 28 19.56 -0.99 -14.78
CA SER A 28 20.62 -1.64 -15.54
C SER A 28 21.82 -1.94 -14.65
N GLY A 29 22.35 -3.16 -14.74
CA GLY A 29 23.56 -3.58 -14.02
C GLY A 29 23.42 -3.76 -12.50
N LYS A 30 22.21 -3.62 -11.94
CA LYS A 30 21.98 -3.75 -10.49
C LYS A 30 20.81 -4.68 -10.20
N LEU A 31 21.04 -5.69 -9.38
CA LEU A 31 19.99 -6.56 -8.86
C LEU A 31 19.35 -5.89 -7.64
N GLU A 32 18.03 -5.95 -7.53
CA GLU A 32 17.35 -5.51 -6.32
C GLU A 32 17.58 -6.47 -5.15
N SER A 33 17.53 -5.93 -3.94
CA SER A 33 17.69 -6.76 -2.74
C SER A 33 16.47 -7.65 -2.52
N LYS A 34 16.67 -8.80 -1.87
CA LYS A 34 15.56 -9.68 -1.45
C LYS A 34 14.49 -8.90 -0.67
N LYS A 35 14.90 -7.98 0.22
CA LYS A 35 13.97 -7.14 0.99
C LYS A 35 13.04 -6.31 0.10
N VAL A 36 13.54 -5.75 -0.99
CA VAL A 36 12.74 -4.97 -1.95
C VAL A 36 11.78 -5.87 -2.70
N ILE A 37 12.23 -7.06 -3.12
CA ILE A 37 11.40 -8.05 -3.79
C ILE A 37 10.28 -8.52 -2.85
N ASP A 38 10.59 -8.88 -1.61
CA ASP A 38 9.63 -9.33 -0.61
C ASP A 38 8.58 -8.22 -0.31
N CYS A 39 9.01 -6.95 -0.27
CA CYS A 39 8.11 -5.80 -0.12
C CYS A 39 7.11 -5.68 -1.30
N LEU A 40 7.55 -5.96 -2.53
CA LEU A 40 6.66 -5.95 -3.72
C LEU A 40 5.60 -7.06 -3.66
N TYR A 41 5.93 -8.19 -3.02
CA TYR A 41 5.00 -9.31 -2.84
C TYR A 41 4.14 -9.20 -1.58
N THR A 42 4.43 -8.25 -0.69
CA THR A 42 3.64 -8.05 0.54
C THR A 42 2.41 -7.21 0.24
N CYS A 43 1.24 -7.68 0.68
CA CYS A 43 0.01 -6.90 0.53
C CYS A 43 0.03 -5.70 1.46
N LYS A 44 -0.28 -4.51 0.92
CA LYS A 44 -0.42 -3.27 1.71
C LYS A 44 -1.84 -3.00 2.16
N GLU A 45 -2.74 -3.93 1.91
CA GLU A 45 -4.16 -3.82 2.26
C GLU A 45 -4.68 -5.23 2.50
N GLY A 46 -5.32 -5.45 3.64
CA GLY A 46 -5.81 -6.77 4.04
C GLY A 46 -6.41 -6.79 5.44
N LEU A 47 -6.70 -8.01 5.89
CA LEU A 47 -7.03 -8.33 7.26
C LEU A 47 -5.74 -8.61 8.03
N ASP A 48 -5.70 -8.14 9.27
CA ASP A 48 -4.64 -8.45 10.20
C ASP A 48 -5.21 -8.99 11.51
N LEU A 49 -4.44 -9.89 12.14
CA LEU A 49 -4.77 -10.45 13.44
C LEU A 49 -3.50 -10.49 14.30
N PRO A 50 -3.34 -9.54 15.24
CA PRO A 50 -2.19 -9.52 16.14
C PRO A 50 -2.18 -10.77 17.03
N THR A 51 -1.17 -11.62 16.87
CA THR A 51 -1.07 -12.90 17.60
C THR A 51 -0.37 -12.81 18.95
N THR A 52 0.02 -11.61 19.41
CA THR A 52 0.97 -11.40 20.51
C THR A 52 0.49 -11.80 21.90
N ASP A 53 -0.82 -11.95 22.16
CA ASP A 53 -1.31 -12.09 23.55
C ASP A 53 -1.92 -13.46 23.88
N GLY A 54 -1.58 -14.50 23.11
CA GLY A 54 -2.06 -15.86 23.36
C GLY A 54 -3.58 -16.05 23.21
N THR A 55 -4.32 -15.03 22.78
CA THR A 55 -5.77 -15.09 22.47
C THR A 55 -6.08 -16.12 21.38
N ALA A 56 -5.14 -16.27 20.43
CA ALA A 56 -5.14 -17.26 19.37
C ALA A 56 -4.74 -18.68 19.82
N LYS A 57 -4.26 -18.87 21.06
CA LYS A 57 -3.70 -20.14 21.50
C LYS A 57 -4.80 -21.21 21.51
N GLY A 58 -4.59 -22.30 20.79
CA GLY A 58 -5.59 -23.38 20.65
C GLY A 58 -6.59 -23.18 19.51
N LEU A 59 -6.56 -22.05 18.81
CA LEU A 59 -7.22 -21.90 17.52
C LEU A 59 -6.20 -22.16 16.41
N LYS A 60 -6.62 -22.86 15.36
CA LYS A 60 -5.87 -22.99 14.12
C LYS A 60 -6.27 -21.84 13.21
N ILE A 61 -5.30 -20.99 12.92
CA ILE A 61 -5.47 -19.77 12.14
C ILE A 61 -4.83 -19.98 10.78
N HIS A 62 -5.58 -19.68 9.73
CA HIS A 62 -5.07 -19.69 8.37
C HIS A 62 -5.42 -18.38 7.68
N MET A 63 -4.41 -17.65 7.23
CA MET A 63 -4.57 -16.45 6.41
C MET A 63 -4.10 -16.76 4.99
N ASN A 64 -4.86 -16.34 3.99
CA ASN A 64 -4.43 -16.52 2.60
C ASN A 64 -3.25 -15.59 2.25
N PRO A 65 -2.45 -15.91 1.20
CA PRO A 65 -1.29 -15.09 0.84
C PRO A 65 -1.60 -13.63 0.51
N SER A 66 -2.82 -13.34 0.03
CA SER A 66 -3.26 -11.97 -0.26
C SER A 66 -3.83 -11.24 0.95
N GLN A 67 -3.82 -11.85 2.15
CA GLN A 67 -4.37 -11.31 3.39
C GLN A 67 -5.82 -10.82 3.28
N SER A 68 -6.60 -11.38 2.36
CA SER A 68 -8.00 -11.00 2.12
C SER A 68 -9.01 -11.97 2.73
N ALA A 69 -8.53 -13.13 3.23
CA ALA A 69 -9.34 -14.14 3.88
C ALA A 69 -8.59 -14.73 5.08
N LEU A 70 -9.26 -14.74 6.22
CA LEU A 70 -8.80 -15.31 7.48
C LEU A 70 -9.79 -16.41 7.91
N SER A 71 -9.26 -17.60 8.18
CA SER A 71 -10.03 -18.74 8.68
C SER A 71 -9.56 -19.08 10.09
N LEU A 72 -10.52 -19.23 11.00
CA LEU A 72 -10.33 -19.67 12.38
C LEU A 72 -11.00 -21.03 12.56
N GLU A 73 -10.26 -22.02 13.08
CA GLU A 73 -10.75 -23.38 13.36
C GLU A 73 -10.40 -23.77 14.81
N GLY A 74 -11.37 -24.27 15.57
CA GLY A 74 -11.20 -24.64 16.98
C GLY A 74 -12.51 -25.10 17.62
N ASP A 75 -12.47 -25.39 18.91
CA ASP A 75 -13.59 -25.93 19.70
C ASP A 75 -14.01 -25.05 20.89
N ASP A 76 -13.25 -23.99 21.21
CA ASP A 76 -13.51 -23.06 22.30
C ASP A 76 -14.19 -21.77 21.81
N LEU A 77 -15.48 -21.63 22.09
CA LEU A 77 -16.30 -20.48 21.67
C LEU A 77 -15.84 -19.15 22.29
N GLU A 78 -15.37 -19.16 23.53
CA GLU A 78 -14.91 -17.93 24.21
C GLU A 78 -13.63 -17.39 23.54
N ARG A 79 -12.76 -18.28 23.08
CA ARG A 79 -11.57 -17.89 22.31
C ARG A 79 -11.92 -17.39 20.93
N PHE A 80 -12.92 -17.95 20.27
CA PHE A 80 -13.42 -17.42 19.00
C PHE A 80 -13.89 -15.99 19.16
N ASP A 81 -14.72 -15.71 20.17
CA ASP A 81 -15.25 -14.37 20.41
C ASP A 81 -14.13 -13.35 20.66
N LYS A 82 -13.21 -13.66 21.59
CA LYS A 82 -12.06 -12.80 21.88
C LYS A 82 -11.13 -12.60 20.68
N THR A 83 -10.95 -13.63 19.85
CA THR A 83 -10.10 -13.53 18.65
C THR A 83 -10.79 -12.71 17.56
N MET A 84 -12.10 -12.90 17.38
CA MET A 84 -12.88 -12.20 16.36
C MET A 84 -12.90 -10.69 16.62
N GLN A 85 -12.96 -10.26 17.89
CA GLN A 85 -12.89 -8.86 18.30
C GLN A 85 -11.55 -8.19 17.95
N ARG A 86 -10.49 -8.96 17.68
CA ARG A 86 -9.15 -8.45 17.37
C ARG A 86 -8.82 -8.41 15.90
N ILE A 87 -9.67 -8.97 15.05
CA ILE A 87 -9.45 -8.93 13.60
C ILE A 87 -9.64 -7.48 13.15
N SER A 88 -8.62 -6.95 12.49
CA SER A 88 -8.60 -5.58 12.01
C SER A 88 -8.45 -5.54 10.49
N TYR A 89 -8.93 -4.47 9.89
CA TYR A 89 -8.59 -4.12 8.52
C TYR A 89 -7.44 -3.14 8.54
N VAL A 90 -6.41 -3.41 7.74
CA VAL A 90 -5.21 -2.58 7.68
C VAL A 90 -4.97 -2.17 6.23
N ASN A 91 -4.68 -0.88 6.01
CA ASN A 91 -4.24 -0.35 4.73
C ASN A 91 -3.03 0.56 4.95
N SER A 92 -1.84 0.06 4.60
CA SER A 92 -0.56 0.77 4.76
C SER A 92 -0.12 1.51 3.48
N ARG A 93 -1.04 1.72 2.53
CA ARG A 93 -0.76 2.54 1.35
C ARG A 93 -0.73 4.01 1.78
N GLN A 94 0.27 4.73 1.28
CA GLN A 94 0.34 6.18 1.46
C GLN A 94 -0.87 6.92 0.86
N PHE A 95 -1.42 6.38 -0.23
CA PHE A 95 -2.64 6.87 -0.86
C PHE A 95 -3.60 5.68 -1.02
N PRO A 96 -4.40 5.35 0.00
CA PRO A 96 -5.40 4.29 -0.08
C PRO A 96 -6.38 4.56 -1.22
N THR A 97 -6.82 3.50 -1.91
CA THR A 97 -7.83 3.65 -2.96
C THR A 97 -9.20 3.82 -2.32
N PRO A 98 -9.90 4.95 -2.53
CA PRO A 98 -11.16 5.23 -1.85
C PRO A 98 -12.25 4.22 -2.23
N GLY A 99 -13.24 4.06 -1.37
CA GLY A 99 -14.44 3.29 -1.64
C GLY A 99 -14.68 2.13 -0.69
N ILE A 100 -15.66 1.30 -1.06
CA ILE A 100 -16.26 0.29 -0.19
C ILE A 100 -15.50 -1.03 -0.29
N ARG A 101 -15.12 -1.62 0.85
CA ARG A 101 -14.61 -2.99 0.97
C ARG A 101 -15.67 -3.85 1.62
N ARG A 102 -16.21 -4.81 0.87
CA ARG A 102 -17.24 -5.73 1.38
C ARG A 102 -16.58 -6.78 2.27
N ILE A 103 -17.15 -6.97 3.45
CA ILE A 103 -16.75 -8.02 4.40
C ILE A 103 -17.84 -9.09 4.40
N LYS A 104 -17.40 -10.34 4.45
CA LYS A 104 -18.26 -11.51 4.51
C LYS A 104 -17.76 -12.44 5.61
N ILE A 105 -18.60 -12.76 6.59
CA ILE A 105 -18.28 -13.70 7.66
C ILE A 105 -19.16 -14.93 7.51
N THR A 106 -18.54 -16.06 7.20
CA THR A 106 -19.20 -17.36 7.09
C THR A 106 -18.70 -18.29 8.19
N SER A 107 -19.62 -19.01 8.83
CA SER A 107 -19.29 -19.93 9.92
C SER A 107 -19.93 -21.29 9.67
N THR A 108 -19.19 -22.35 10.01
CA THR A 108 -19.67 -23.74 9.91
C THR A 108 -19.40 -24.43 11.24
N VAL A 109 -20.44 -24.98 11.87
CA VAL A 109 -20.32 -25.76 13.12
C VAL A 109 -20.37 -27.24 12.77
N LYS A 110 -19.34 -27.98 13.18
CA LYS A 110 -19.30 -29.45 13.06
C LYS A 110 -19.61 -30.06 14.42
N CYS A 111 -20.59 -30.96 14.48
CA CYS A 111 -20.93 -31.69 15.70
C CYS A 111 -20.18 -33.03 15.77
N ALA A 112 -20.52 -33.88 16.74
CA ALA A 112 -19.81 -35.14 17.06
C ALA A 112 -19.55 -36.07 15.86
N ASP A 113 -20.42 -36.07 14.85
CA ASP A 113 -20.27 -36.89 13.64
C ASP A 113 -19.47 -36.19 12.52
N ASN A 114 -18.83 -35.06 12.83
CA ASN A 114 -18.10 -34.18 11.91
C ASN A 114 -18.96 -33.59 10.77
N GLU A 115 -20.28 -33.75 10.86
CA GLU A 115 -21.27 -33.17 9.96
C GLU A 115 -21.71 -31.78 10.44
N ALA A 116 -22.10 -30.94 9.48
CA ALA A 116 -22.65 -29.61 9.75
C ALA A 116 -24.01 -29.76 10.44
N CYS A 117 -24.10 -29.31 11.68
CA CYS A 117 -25.30 -29.53 12.51
C CYS A 117 -26.12 -28.27 12.76
N ILE A 118 -25.51 -27.09 12.68
CA ILE A 118 -26.16 -25.81 12.94
C ILE A 118 -25.91 -24.88 11.75
N ALA A 119 -26.98 -24.30 11.22
CA ALA A 119 -26.89 -23.24 10.22
C ALA A 119 -26.65 -21.90 10.92
N ILE A 120 -25.47 -21.32 10.72
CA ILE A 120 -25.17 -19.94 11.15
C ILE A 120 -25.40 -19.03 9.95
N PRO A 121 -26.22 -17.97 10.09
CA PRO A 121 -26.49 -17.06 8.98
C PRO A 121 -25.22 -16.34 8.54
N LEU A 122 -25.18 -16.03 7.24
CA LEU A 122 -24.14 -15.19 6.70
C LEU A 122 -24.24 -13.77 7.29
N VAL A 123 -23.11 -13.22 7.73
CA VAL A 123 -23.01 -11.80 8.09
C VAL A 123 -22.27 -11.06 6.98
N GLU A 124 -22.89 -9.99 6.48
CA GLU A 124 -22.30 -9.08 5.50
C GLU A 124 -22.14 -7.70 6.11
N GLY A 125 -21.04 -7.03 5.77
CA GLY A 125 -20.74 -5.68 6.21
C GLY A 125 -19.82 -4.99 5.22
N TYR A 126 -19.41 -3.77 5.54
CA TYR A 126 -18.42 -3.07 4.74
C TYR A 126 -17.54 -2.15 5.56
N ILE A 127 -16.32 -1.95 5.07
CA ILE A 127 -15.41 -0.89 5.48
C ILE A 127 -15.46 0.20 4.41
N MET A 128 -15.51 1.45 4.84
CA MET A 128 -15.41 2.60 3.94
C MET A 128 -14.01 3.18 4.02
N VAL A 129 -13.27 3.13 2.90
CA VAL A 129 -11.99 3.82 2.77
C VAL A 129 -12.28 5.22 2.24
N LEU A 130 -11.96 6.23 3.04
CA LEU A 130 -12.17 7.63 2.67
C LEU A 130 -11.16 8.09 1.62
N GLN A 131 -11.44 9.22 0.99
CA GLN A 131 -10.54 9.80 0.01
C GLN A 131 -9.32 10.41 0.72
N PRO A 132 -8.09 9.95 0.43
CA PRO A 132 -6.92 10.62 0.97
C PRO A 132 -6.84 12.03 0.39
N GLU A 133 -6.26 12.93 1.17
CA GLU A 133 -5.95 14.25 0.66
C GLU A 133 -4.96 14.17 -0.51
N GLU A 134 -5.24 14.95 -1.55
CA GLU A 134 -4.41 14.94 -2.75
C GLU A 134 -3.04 15.59 -2.44
N PRO A 135 -1.92 14.91 -2.77
CA PRO A 135 -0.61 15.53 -2.64
C PRO A 135 -0.52 16.71 -3.60
N LYS A 136 0.00 17.84 -3.11
CA LYS A 136 0.16 19.05 -3.91
C LYS A 136 1.61 19.24 -4.27
N ILE A 137 1.90 19.42 -5.56
CA ILE A 137 3.22 19.83 -6.04
C ILE A 137 3.11 21.29 -6.45
N SER A 138 3.87 22.16 -5.78
CA SER A 138 3.99 23.58 -6.10
C SER A 138 5.33 23.84 -6.77
N LEU A 139 5.28 24.51 -7.93
CA LEU A 139 6.44 24.95 -8.68
C LEU A 139 6.47 26.47 -8.63
N SER A 140 7.54 27.05 -8.09
CA SER A 140 7.74 28.50 -8.08
C SER A 140 9.09 28.84 -8.69
N GLY A 141 9.15 29.90 -9.50
CA GLY A 141 10.38 30.38 -10.13
C GLY A 141 10.07 31.38 -11.23
N ILE A 142 11.11 31.84 -11.91
CA ILE A 142 10.95 32.71 -13.09
C ILE A 142 10.27 31.95 -14.23
N ASN A 143 9.25 32.57 -14.82
CA ASN A 143 8.52 32.02 -15.97
C ASN A 143 9.19 32.36 -17.32
N HIS A 144 10.16 33.27 -17.31
CA HIS A 144 10.93 33.66 -18.48
C HIS A 144 12.41 33.75 -18.10
N PHE A 145 13.26 33.19 -18.96
CA PHE A 145 14.69 33.18 -18.77
C PHE A 145 15.36 33.61 -20.08
N ALA A 146 16.18 34.65 -20.02
CA ALA A 146 16.93 35.15 -21.16
C ALA A 146 18.41 35.35 -20.77
N ARG A 147 19.30 34.89 -21.64
CA ARG A 147 20.76 35.05 -21.56
C ARG A 147 21.31 35.30 -22.96
N SER A 148 22.51 35.87 -23.05
CA SER A 148 23.14 36.10 -24.35
C SER A 148 23.52 34.79 -25.02
N SER A 149 23.54 34.74 -26.36
CA SER A 149 23.94 33.53 -27.10
C SER A 149 25.36 33.07 -26.73
N SER A 150 26.27 34.00 -26.48
CA SER A 150 27.64 33.72 -26.04
C SER A 150 27.74 32.98 -24.72
N GLU A 151 26.76 33.14 -23.82
CA GLU A 151 26.73 32.40 -22.55
C GLU A 151 26.33 30.94 -22.73
N PHE A 152 25.49 30.61 -23.73
CA PHE A 152 25.16 29.21 -24.05
C PHE A 152 26.29 28.47 -24.76
N GLU A 153 27.20 29.21 -25.40
CA GLU A 153 28.38 28.69 -26.08
C GLU A 153 29.60 28.57 -25.14
N SER A 154 29.50 29.09 -23.91
CA SER A 154 30.60 29.01 -22.94
C SER A 154 30.79 27.57 -22.46
N PRO A 155 32.03 27.16 -22.13
CA PRO A 155 32.30 25.83 -21.57
C PRO A 155 31.69 25.61 -20.18
N GLU A 156 31.30 26.68 -19.47
CA GLU A 156 30.60 26.60 -18.18
C GLU A 156 29.11 26.33 -18.33
N GLY A 157 28.52 26.70 -19.47
CA GLY A 157 27.09 26.57 -19.74
C GLY A 157 26.21 27.49 -18.89
N VAL A 158 24.90 27.31 -18.98
CA VAL A 158 23.90 28.16 -18.33
C VAL A 158 22.94 27.32 -17.49
N SER A 159 22.73 27.69 -16.22
CA SER A 159 21.68 27.10 -15.40
C SER A 159 20.31 27.55 -15.90
N LEU A 160 19.50 26.61 -16.38
CA LEU A 160 18.20 26.88 -16.99
C LEU A 160 17.12 27.23 -15.95
N PHE A 161 17.28 26.78 -14.71
CA PHE A 161 16.26 26.89 -13.65
C PHE A 161 16.85 27.40 -12.32
N PRO A 162 17.54 28.56 -12.31
CA PRO A 162 18.27 29.01 -11.12
C PRO A 162 17.36 29.32 -9.92
N GLU A 163 16.06 29.57 -10.16
CA GLU A 163 15.09 29.94 -9.14
C GLU A 163 13.93 28.93 -9.03
N LEU A 164 14.00 27.79 -9.72
CA LEU A 164 12.95 26.80 -9.63
C LEU A 164 12.99 26.15 -8.24
N ARG A 165 11.92 26.34 -7.48
CA ARG A 165 11.64 25.64 -6.24
C ARG A 165 10.48 24.69 -6.48
N ILE A 166 10.69 23.44 -6.11
CA ILE A 166 9.69 22.38 -6.20
C ILE A 166 9.39 21.96 -4.76
N ILE A 167 8.16 22.22 -4.32
CA ILE A 167 7.69 21.86 -2.97
C ILE A 167 6.55 20.87 -3.13
N SER A 168 6.68 19.70 -2.52
CA SER A 168 5.60 18.74 -2.42
C SER A 168 5.03 18.74 -1.01
N THR A 169 3.73 18.95 -0.86
CA THR A 169 3.02 18.82 0.41
C THR A 169 2.28 17.49 0.44
N ILE A 170 2.51 16.71 1.49
CA ILE A 170 1.85 15.43 1.72
C ILE A 170 1.25 15.47 3.12
N THR A 171 -0.06 15.32 3.21
CA THR A 171 -0.77 15.13 4.47
C THR A 171 -0.86 13.66 4.82
N ARG A 172 -0.65 13.35 6.10
CA ARG A 172 -0.68 12.00 6.64
C ARG A 172 -1.49 11.98 7.93
N GLU A 173 -2.29 10.95 8.08
CA GLU A 173 -2.84 10.59 9.38
C GLU A 173 -1.70 10.03 10.24
N VAL A 174 -1.56 10.57 11.45
CA VAL A 174 -0.62 10.07 12.46
C VAL A 174 -1.43 9.53 13.62
N GLU A 175 -1.12 8.31 14.07
CA GLU A 175 -1.72 7.79 15.29
C GLU A 175 -1.29 8.66 16.48
N PRO A 176 -2.21 9.01 17.38
CA PRO A 176 -1.87 9.84 18.53
C PRO A 176 -0.85 9.11 19.42
N GLU A 177 0.35 9.68 19.53
CA GLU A 177 1.32 9.27 20.55
C GLU A 177 0.86 9.83 21.90
N GLY A 178 0.09 9.06 22.66
CA GLY A 178 -0.32 9.47 24.00
C GLY A 178 -1.10 8.41 24.78
N GLU A 179 -0.44 7.77 25.75
CA GLU A 179 -1.11 7.19 26.92
C GLU A 179 -1.69 8.34 27.76
N GLY A 180 -2.95 8.70 27.54
CA GLY A 180 -3.63 9.72 28.33
C GLY A 180 -5.14 9.57 28.22
N GLU A 181 -5.79 9.38 29.37
CA GLU A 181 -7.25 9.35 29.50
C GLU A 181 -7.85 10.73 29.18
N GLU A 182 -8.11 11.01 27.91
CA GLU A 182 -8.99 12.13 27.52
C GLU A 182 -10.04 11.69 26.50
N ASP A 183 -11.23 12.29 26.67
CA ASP A 183 -12.54 12.07 26.05
C ASP A 183 -12.53 11.63 24.55
N PRO A 184 -13.47 10.76 24.08
CA PRO A 184 -13.47 10.24 22.72
C PRO A 184 -14.09 11.26 21.75
N THR A 185 -13.44 12.41 21.58
CA THR A 185 -13.60 13.19 20.36
C THR A 185 -12.59 12.69 19.35
N VAL A 186 -13.07 11.99 18.32
CA VAL A 186 -12.30 11.56 17.15
C VAL A 186 -11.79 12.82 16.43
N GLN A 187 -10.65 13.35 16.86
CA GLN A 187 -9.85 14.27 16.07
C GLN A 187 -8.65 13.47 15.57
N GLU A 188 -8.78 12.92 14.36
CA GLU A 188 -7.64 12.41 13.61
C GLU A 188 -6.61 13.55 13.48
N SER A 189 -5.44 13.38 14.10
CA SER A 189 -4.34 14.33 13.96
C SER A 189 -3.72 14.19 12.57
N LEU A 190 -4.15 15.05 11.65
CA LEU A 190 -3.55 15.19 10.33
C LEU A 190 -2.26 16.02 10.43
N VAL A 191 -1.13 15.46 10.01
CA VAL A 191 0.15 16.17 9.90
C VAL A 191 0.45 16.44 8.43
N SER A 192 0.72 17.71 8.10
CA SER A 192 1.19 18.12 6.77
C SER A 192 2.71 18.14 6.75
N GLU A 193 3.33 17.29 5.92
CA GLU A 193 4.76 17.35 5.66
C GLU A 193 5.04 18.10 4.35
N GLU A 194 6.05 18.97 4.36
CA GLU A 194 6.57 19.63 3.17
C GLU A 194 7.94 19.06 2.80
N ILE A 195 8.10 18.67 1.54
CA ILE A 195 9.33 18.12 0.98
C ILE A 195 9.83 19.08 -0.09
N MET A 196 11.03 19.64 0.12
CA MET A 196 11.72 20.45 -0.88
C MET A 196 12.56 19.54 -1.78
N HIS A 197 12.38 19.67 -3.09
CA HIS A 197 13.14 18.90 -4.08
C HIS A 197 14.21 19.78 -4.73
N ASN A 198 15.45 19.27 -4.76
CA ASN A 198 16.56 19.85 -5.51
C ASN A 198 16.73 19.12 -6.84
N LEU A 199 17.26 19.82 -7.85
CA LEU A 199 17.52 19.27 -9.19
C LEU A 199 18.93 18.67 -9.34
N ASP A 200 19.69 18.54 -8.25
CA ASP A 200 21.08 18.06 -8.22
C ASP A 200 21.20 16.52 -8.32
#